data_AF-A0A969K1W6-F1
#
_entry.id   AF-A0A969K1W6-F1
#
_cell.length_a   1.000
_cell.length_b   1.000
_cell.length_c   1.000
_cell.angle_alpha   90.00
_cell.angle_beta   90.00
_cell.angle_gamma   90.00
#
_symmetry.space_group_name_H-M   'P 1'
#
loop_
_entity.id
_entity.type
_entity.pdbx_description
1 polymer ?
#
loop_
_entity_poly.entity_id
_entity_poly.type
_entity_poly.pdbx_seq_one_letter_code
_entity_poly.pdbx_strand_id
1 'polypeptide(L)' 'MNLDLTPDAYDLLQKLAEESGKNMADVLRTGLALYGIAQEESKKGRSLGVVEGEKVVKEIVTT' A
#
# COMPACT_ATOMS: atom_id res chain seq x y z
N MET A 1 -9.47 7.20 -15.81
CA MET A 1 -8.99 7.88 -14.58
C MET A 1 -7.69 8.55 -14.94
N ASN A 2 -7.57 9.86 -14.75
CA ASN A 2 -6.27 10.53 -14.81
C ASN A 2 -5.85 10.72 -13.34
N LEU A 3 -4.88 9.93 -12.90
CA LEU A 3 -4.30 10.10 -11.57
C LEU A 3 -3.20 11.15 -11.70
N ASP A 4 -3.29 12.22 -10.91
CA ASP A 4 -2.22 13.20 -10.83
C ASP A 4 -1.24 12.71 -9.76
N LEU A 5 -0.13 12.13 -10.20
CA LEU A 5 0.92 11.61 -9.34
C LEU A 5 2.08 12.60 -9.32
N THR A 6 2.63 12.85 -8.13
CA THR A 6 3.94 13.48 -8.04
C THR A 6 4.99 12.60 -8.74
N PRO A 7 6.10 13.18 -9.25
CA PRO A 7 7.17 12.40 -9.86
C PRO A 7 7.64 11.22 -8.99
N ASP A 8 7.87 11.47 -7.69
CA ASP A 8 8.30 10.43 -6.74
C ASP A 8 7.27 9.29 -6.59
N ALA A 9 5.98 9.61 -6.62
CA ALA A 9 4.92 8.60 -6.54
C ALA A 9 4.81 7.78 -7.82
N TYR A 10 5.05 8.41 -8.98
CA TYR A 10 5.14 7.72 -10.26
C TYR A 10 6.34 6.77 -10.29
N ASP A 11 7.52 7.23 -9.89
CA ASP A 11 8.74 6.43 -9.86
C ASP A 11 8.60 5.23 -8.92
N LEU A 12 7.97 5.43 -7.75
CA LEU A 12 7.66 4.34 -6.84
C LEU A 12 6.70 3.32 -7.48
N LEU A 13 5.62 3.79 -8.13
CA LEU A 13 4.66 2.92 -8.79
C LEU A 13 5.31 2.11 -9.93
N GLN A 14 6.19 2.75 -10.71
CA GLN A 14 6.95 2.10 -11.76
C GLN A 14 7.88 1.04 -11.20
N LYS A 15 8.67 1.37 -10.18
CA LYS A 15 9.57 0.42 -9.52
C LYS A 15 8.82 -0.81 -9.01
N LEU A 16 7.69 -0.61 -8.33
CA LEU A 16 6.87 -1.70 -7.80
C LEU A 16 6.26 -2.58 -8.92
N ALA A 17 5.88 -1.98 -10.03
CA ALA A 17 5.41 -2.70 -11.22
C ALA A 17 6.50 -3.60 -11.79
N GLU A 18 7.71 -3.06 -11.98
CA GLU A 18 8.88 -3.80 -12.47
C GLU A 18 9.28 -4.94 -11.53
N GLU A 19 9.41 -4.68 -10.22
CA GLU A 19 9.80 -5.68 -9.22
C GLU A 19 8.77 -6.80 -9.05
N SER A 20 7.48 -6.51 -9.26
CA SER A 20 6.40 -7.50 -9.14
C SER A 20 6.03 -8.20 -10.46
N GLY A 21 6.60 -7.77 -11.59
CA GLY A 21 6.23 -8.25 -12.93
C GLY A 21 4.78 -7.92 -13.33
N LYS A 22 4.16 -6.93 -12.66
CA LYS A 22 2.78 -6.49 -12.92
C LYS A 22 2.78 -5.17 -13.67
N ASN A 23 1.65 -4.80 -14.27
CA ASN A 23 1.48 -3.44 -14.77
C ASN A 23 1.14 -2.46 -13.62
N MET A 24 1.35 -1.17 -13.84
CA MET A 24 1.09 -0.11 -12.86
C MET A 24 -0.36 -0.09 -12.36
N ALA A 25 -1.34 -0.42 -13.22
CA ALA A 25 -2.75 -0.41 -12.83
C ALA A 25 -3.05 -1.52 -11.80
N ASP A 26 -2.46 -2.69 -11.95
CA ASP A 26 -2.62 -3.80 -11.00
C ASP A 26 -1.92 -3.52 -9.67
N VAL A 27 -0.75 -2.89 -9.70
CA VAL A 27 -0.07 -2.43 -8.48
C VAL A 27 -0.92 -1.38 -7.76
N LEU A 28 -1.45 -0.40 -8.49
CA LEU A 28 -2.30 0.64 -7.91
C LEU A 28 -3.58 0.05 -7.29
N ARG A 29 -4.27 -0.86 -7.98
CA ARG A 29 -5.44 -1.58 -7.43
C ARG A 29 -5.09 -2.31 -6.13
N THR A 30 -3.94 -2.99 -6.11
CA THR A 30 -3.46 -3.69 -4.91
C THR A 30 -3.21 -2.71 -3.76
N GLY A 31 -2.54 -1.59 -4.03
CA GLY A 31 -2.28 -0.53 -3.05
C GLY A 31 -3.57 0.06 -2.47
N LEU A 32 -4.56 0.34 -3.32
CA LEU A 32 -5.87 0.84 -2.88
C LEU A 32 -6.62 -0.17 -2.01
N ALA A 33 -6.56 -1.47 -2.34
CA ALA A 33 -7.16 -2.52 -1.52
C ALA A 33 -6.50 -2.60 -0.13
N LEU A 34 -5.18 -2.56 -0.06
CA LEU A 34 -4.43 -2.54 1.21
C LEU A 34 -4.78 -1.32 2.07
N TYR A 35 -4.85 -0.13 1.45
CA TYR A 35 -5.28 1.09 2.13
C TYR A 35 -6.70 0.95 2.70
N GLY A 36 -7.63 0.39 1.91
CA GLY A 36 -9.01 0.13 2.35
C GLY A 36 -9.10 -0.78 3.58
N ILE A 37 -8.32 -1.86 3.61
CA ILE A 37 -8.25 -2.79 4.75
C ILE A 37 -7.71 -2.08 5.99
N ALA A 38 -6.62 -1.32 5.85
CA ALA A 38 -6.03 -0.59 6.96
C ALA A 38 -7.02 0.44 7.55
N GLN A 39 -7.73 1.16 6.69
CA GLN A 39 -8.77 2.10 7.10
C GLN A 39 -9.95 1.40 7.80
N GLU A 40 -10.35 0.22 7.35
CA GLU A 40 -11.44 -0.55 7.97
C GLU A 40 -11.07 -1.06 9.38
N GLU A 41 -9.88 -1.65 9.53
CA GLU A 41 -9.42 -2.15 10.83
C GLU A 41 -9.17 -1.01 11.82
N SER A 42 -8.70 0.15 11.35
CA SER A 42 -8.57 1.36 12.17
C SER A 42 -9.90 1.78 12.82
N LYS A 43 -11.02 1.68 12.09
CA LYS A 43 -12.36 1.96 12.65
C LYS A 43 -12.78 0.98 13.75
N LYS A 44 -12.16 -0.19 13.82
CA LYS A 44 -12.37 -1.23 14.84
C LYS A 44 -11.37 -1.11 16.01
N GLY A 45 -10.55 -0.05 16.02
CA GLY A 45 -9.50 0.15 17.03
C GLY A 45 -8.28 -0.76 16.86
N ARG A 46 -8.06 -1.28 15.64
CA ARG A 46 -6.93 -2.15 15.31
C ARG A 46 -6.01 -1.46 14.30
N SER A 47 -4.75 -1.86 14.27
CA SER A 47 -3.80 -1.42 13.26
C SER A 47 -3.36 -2.57 12.36
N LEU A 48 -2.91 -2.23 11.16
CA LEU A 48 -2.36 -3.19 10.20
C LEU A 48 -0.83 -3.10 10.25
N GLY A 49 -0.13 -4.24 10.33
CA GLY A 49 1.32 -4.24 10.48
C GLY A 49 2.02 -5.40 9.76
N VAL A 50 3.31 -5.21 9.46
CA VAL A 50 4.24 -6.24 9.03
C VAL A 50 4.78 -6.93 10.28
N VAL A 51 4.70 -8.25 10.31
CA VAL A 51 5.10 -9.09 11.45
C VAL A 51 6.32 -9.93 11.08
N GLU A 52 7.32 -9.95 11.96
CA GLU A 52 8.46 -10.86 11.91
C GLU A 52 8.45 -11.74 13.17
N GLY A 53 8.15 -13.03 13.01
CA GLY A 53 7.88 -13.92 14.13
C GLY A 53 6.62 -13.50 14.90
N GLU A 54 6.79 -13.09 16.16
CA GLU A 54 5.72 -12.59 17.04
C GLU A 54 5.76 -11.07 17.23
N LYS A 55 6.66 -10.36 16.52
CA LYS A 55 6.85 -8.92 16.68
C LYS A 55 6.33 -8.16 15.47
N VAL A 56 5.59 -7.09 15.72
CA VAL A 56 5.27 -6.09 14.68
C VAL A 56 6.53 -5.26 14.43
N VAL A 57 7.05 -5.32 13.21
CA VAL A 57 8.27 -4.60 12.80
C VAL A 57 7.97 -3.33 11.99
N LYS A 58 6.76 -3.22 11.45
CA LYS A 58 6.29 -2.02 10.76
C LYS A 58 4.78 -1.91 10.87
N GLU A 59 4.28 -0.70 11.01
CA GLU A 59 2.84 -0.43 11.02
C GLU A 59 2.45 0.36 9.77
N ILE A 60 1.30 0.04 9.19
CA ILE A 60 0.69 0.77 8.09
C ILE A 60 -0.27 1.78 8.72
N VAL A 61 0.11 3.05 8.67
CA VAL A 61 -0.65 4.15 9.25
C VAL A 61 -1.39 4.87 8.12
N THR A 62 -2.71 5.07 8.28
CA THR A 62 -3.57 5.77 7.31
C THR A 62 -3.91 7.20 7.73
N THR A 63 -3.15 7.78 8.67
CA THR A 63 -3.35 9.12 9.27
C THR A 63 -2.02 9.80 9.54
#